data_AF-A0AAU7W1K8-F1
#
_entry.id   AF-A0AAU7W1K8-F1
#
_cell.length_a   1.000
_cell.length_b   1.000
_cell.length_c   1.000
_cell.angle_alpha   90.00
_cell.angle_beta   90.00
_cell.angle_gamma   90.00
#
_symmetry.space_group_name_H-M   'P 1'
#
loop_
_entity.id
_entity.type
_entity.pdbx_description
1 polymer ?
#
loop_
_entity_poly.entity_id
_entity_poly.type
_entity_poly.pdbx_seq_one_letter_code
_entity_poly.pdbx_strand_id
1 'polypeptide(L)'
;MTSTTGTGSRGSYAKSAKVRESIVHAAFQTFAMEGYHNGSLRDVAAKANMSEAGLLHHFPSKADLLIAVLRHRDDEARATFGFDPETGRQALGELVALARFNTTIAGVVELFCVLAAESTSPRHPAHQYFQDRYVQVRGMISRALTVMHQRGELRDGVDVDIAASRAVALWDGLQIQWLYDREVVDTASEVRLFFTGLLREGVELSPPTV
;
A
#
# COMPACT_ATOMS: atom_id res chain seq x y z
N MET A 1 -31.66 3.81 46.94
CA MET A 1 -31.71 2.60 46.11
C MET A 1 -31.00 2.90 44.81
N THR A 2 -30.15 1.97 44.41
CA THR A 2 -28.97 2.06 43.53
C THR A 2 -29.27 2.40 42.07
N SER A 3 -28.54 3.39 41.54
CA SER A 3 -28.34 3.59 40.10
C SER A 3 -27.14 2.74 39.64
N THR A 4 -27.37 1.87 38.65
CA THR A 4 -26.36 1.02 38.02
C THR A 4 -25.81 1.72 36.77
N THR A 5 -24.50 2.00 36.75
CA THR A 5 -23.78 2.56 35.59
C THR A 5 -23.15 1.46 34.75
N GLY A 6 -23.49 1.42 33.46
CA GLY A 6 -22.87 0.53 32.47
C GLY A 6 -21.59 1.14 31.88
N THR A 7 -20.45 0.53 32.18
CA THR A 7 -19.11 0.95 31.68
C THR A 7 -18.38 -0.14 30.86
N GLY A 8 -19.02 -1.27 30.54
CA GLY A 8 -18.34 -2.44 29.94
C GLY A 8 -18.09 -2.45 28.43
N SER A 9 -18.80 -1.66 27.63
CA SER A 9 -18.79 -1.80 26.15
C SER A 9 -17.55 -1.17 25.48
N ARG A 10 -17.16 0.05 25.89
CA ARG A 10 -16.01 0.76 25.30
C ARG A 10 -14.66 0.08 25.59
N GLY A 11 -14.50 -0.50 26.78
CA GLY A 11 -13.27 -1.20 27.17
C GLY A 11 -13.04 -2.51 26.40
N SER A 12 -14.13 -3.26 26.14
CA SER A 12 -14.06 -4.51 25.36
C SER A 12 -13.71 -4.25 23.90
N TYR A 13 -14.29 -3.20 23.30
CA TYR A 13 -13.99 -2.80 21.92
C TYR A 13 -12.53 -2.34 21.75
N ALA A 14 -12.03 -1.50 22.65
CA ALA A 14 -10.63 -1.04 22.62
C ALA A 14 -9.64 -2.21 22.78
N LYS A 15 -9.96 -3.19 23.64
CA LYS A 15 -9.16 -4.40 23.80
C LYS A 15 -9.15 -5.24 22.52
N SER A 16 -10.31 -5.42 21.87
CA SER A 16 -10.43 -6.15 20.60
C SER A 16 -9.67 -5.47 19.46
N ALA A 17 -9.75 -4.13 19.36
CA ALA A 17 -9.01 -3.36 18.37
C ALA A 17 -7.49 -3.53 18.52
N LYS A 18 -6.98 -3.45 19.76
CA LYS A 18 -5.56 -3.66 20.05
C LYS A 18 -5.09 -5.08 19.69
N VAL A 19 -5.92 -6.10 19.96
CA VAL A 19 -5.59 -7.48 19.55
C VAL A 19 -5.54 -7.61 18.03
N ARG A 20 -6.51 -7.03 17.31
CA ARG A 20 -6.50 -7.03 15.84
C ARG A 20 -5.24 -6.37 15.28
N GLU A 21 -4.83 -5.24 15.83
CA GLU A 21 -3.60 -4.53 15.44
C GLU A 21 -2.36 -5.41 15.67
N SER A 22 -2.24 -6.07 16.83
CA SER A 22 -1.15 -7.02 17.11
C SER A 22 -1.11 -8.18 16.10
N ILE A 23 -2.26 -8.73 15.71
CA ILE A 23 -2.35 -9.80 14.71
C ILE A 23 -1.86 -9.29 13.34
N VAL A 24 -2.32 -8.11 12.93
CA VAL A 24 -1.95 -7.52 11.63
C VAL A 24 -0.45 -7.21 11.59
N HIS A 25 0.12 -6.68 12.67
CA HIS A 25 1.54 -6.43 12.78
C HIS A 25 2.36 -7.74 12.71
N ALA A 26 1.94 -8.77 13.45
CA ALA A 26 2.58 -10.08 13.39
C ALA A 26 2.50 -10.68 11.96
N ALA A 27 1.35 -10.54 11.30
CA ALA A 27 1.15 -11.00 9.93
C ALA A 27 2.06 -10.25 8.94
N PHE A 28 2.10 -8.92 9.02
CA PHE A 28 2.97 -8.08 8.20
C PHE A 28 4.44 -8.51 8.34
N GLN A 29 4.93 -8.64 9.58
CA GLN A 29 6.32 -9.08 9.81
C GLN A 29 6.59 -10.49 9.30
N THR A 30 5.62 -11.41 9.43
CA THR A 30 5.76 -12.79 8.93
C THR A 30 5.90 -12.79 7.41
N PHE A 31 4.98 -12.14 6.69
CA PHE A 31 5.03 -12.07 5.23
C PHE A 31 6.22 -11.26 4.72
N ALA A 32 6.64 -10.20 5.40
CA ALA A 32 7.81 -9.42 5.03
C ALA A 32 9.12 -10.23 5.12
N MET A 33 9.26 -11.09 6.14
CA MET A 33 10.47 -11.88 6.38
C MET A 33 10.50 -13.21 5.62
N GLU A 34 9.38 -13.94 5.63
CA GLU A 34 9.32 -15.33 5.15
C GLU A 34 8.80 -15.41 3.71
N GLY A 35 8.16 -14.35 3.20
CA GLY A 35 7.48 -14.34 1.90
C GLY A 35 6.02 -14.77 2.03
N TYR A 36 5.24 -14.49 0.98
CA TYR A 36 3.81 -14.79 0.98
C TYR A 36 3.51 -16.29 1.01
N HIS A 37 4.31 -17.09 0.28
CA HIS A 37 4.10 -18.53 0.17
C HIS A 37 4.59 -19.32 1.40
N ASN A 38 5.65 -18.87 2.07
CA ASN A 38 6.17 -19.60 3.23
C ASN A 38 5.49 -19.19 4.54
N GLY A 39 4.98 -17.96 4.64
CA GLY A 39 4.24 -17.52 5.83
C GLY A 39 2.87 -18.18 5.92
N SER A 40 2.60 -18.95 6.98
CA SER A 40 1.30 -19.58 7.21
C SER A 40 0.48 -18.86 8.29
N LEU A 41 -0.84 -19.08 8.31
CA LEU A 41 -1.71 -18.57 9.39
C LEU A 41 -1.28 -19.09 10.77
N ARG A 42 -0.67 -20.28 10.81
CA ARG A 42 -0.12 -20.87 12.02
C ARG A 42 1.10 -20.08 12.52
N ASP A 43 1.99 -19.64 11.63
CA ASP A 43 3.16 -18.83 11.99
C ASP A 43 2.72 -17.47 12.50
N VAL A 44 1.74 -16.84 11.83
CA VAL A 44 1.14 -15.59 12.29
C VAL A 44 0.50 -15.75 13.67
N ALA A 45 -0.30 -16.80 13.88
CA ALA A 45 -0.95 -17.05 15.16
C ALA A 45 0.08 -17.27 16.29
N ALA A 46 1.12 -18.06 16.02
CA ALA A 46 2.22 -18.29 16.96
C ALA A 46 2.93 -16.96 17.32
N LYS A 47 3.24 -16.13 16.31
CA LYS A 47 3.88 -14.82 16.52
C LYS A 47 2.99 -13.83 17.26
N ALA A 48 1.67 -13.92 17.07
CA ALA A 48 0.67 -13.15 17.81
C ALA A 48 0.33 -13.75 19.19
N ASN A 49 1.01 -14.82 19.62
CA ASN A 49 0.79 -15.55 20.87
C ASN A 49 -0.67 -16.03 21.05
N MET A 50 -1.26 -16.59 20.00
CA MET A 50 -2.61 -17.14 20.01
C MET A 50 -2.75 -18.40 19.17
N SER A 51 -3.91 -19.06 19.26
CA SER A 51 -4.24 -20.17 18.37
C SER A 51 -4.71 -19.67 17.00
N GLU A 52 -4.55 -20.49 15.96
CA GLU A 52 -5.08 -20.20 14.63
C GLU A 52 -6.61 -19.98 14.65
N ALA A 53 -7.33 -20.78 15.44
CA ALA A 53 -8.76 -20.58 15.66
C ALA A 53 -9.08 -19.22 16.32
N GLY A 54 -8.23 -18.77 17.27
CA GLY A 54 -8.34 -17.44 17.88
C GLY A 54 -8.06 -16.32 16.88
N LEU A 55 -7.08 -16.49 15.99
CA LEU A 55 -6.81 -15.56 14.90
C LEU A 55 -8.01 -15.47 13.96
N LEU A 56 -8.57 -16.60 13.53
CA LEU A 56 -9.72 -16.65 12.62
C LEU A 56 -11.00 -16.10 13.23
N HIS A 57 -11.11 -16.07 14.57
CA HIS A 57 -12.18 -15.34 15.24
C HIS A 57 -12.11 -13.83 14.99
N HIS A 58 -10.90 -13.27 14.86
CA HIS A 58 -10.70 -11.86 14.51
C HIS A 58 -10.74 -11.63 13.00
N PHE A 59 -10.22 -12.54 12.18
CA PHE A 59 -10.19 -12.44 10.72
C PHE A 59 -10.90 -13.64 10.10
N PRO A 60 -12.17 -13.50 9.67
CA PRO A 60 -13.00 -14.63 9.23
C PRO A 60 -12.40 -15.48 8.11
N SER A 61 -11.50 -14.92 7.31
CA SER A 61 -10.77 -15.62 6.27
C SER A 61 -9.30 -15.16 6.17
N LYS A 62 -8.48 -15.96 5.48
CA LYS A 62 -7.13 -15.55 5.08
C LYS A 62 -7.18 -14.23 4.31
N ALA A 63 -8.10 -14.09 3.35
CA ALA A 63 -8.25 -12.87 2.57
C ALA A 63 -8.49 -11.64 3.46
N ASP A 64 -9.32 -11.74 4.50
CA ASP A 64 -9.57 -10.64 5.44
C ASP A 64 -8.31 -10.20 6.19
N LEU A 65 -7.48 -11.17 6.62
CA LEU A 65 -6.19 -10.87 7.24
C LEU A 65 -5.25 -10.19 6.23
N LEU A 66 -5.14 -10.73 5.02
CA LEU A 66 -4.25 -10.19 3.99
C LEU A 66 -4.65 -8.76 3.57
N ILE A 67 -5.94 -8.48 3.42
CA ILE A 67 -6.45 -7.12 3.20
C ILE A 67 -6.00 -6.21 4.35
N ALA A 68 -6.12 -6.66 5.60
CA ALA A 68 -5.73 -5.86 6.75
C ALA A 68 -4.22 -5.60 6.79
N VAL A 69 -3.39 -6.57 6.38
CA VAL A 69 -1.94 -6.40 6.20
C VAL A 69 -1.63 -5.36 5.12
N LEU A 70 -2.30 -5.40 3.97
CA LEU A 70 -2.09 -4.42 2.92
C LEU A 70 -2.57 -3.02 3.32
N ARG A 71 -3.68 -2.91 4.06
CA ARG A 71 -4.13 -1.63 4.65
C ARG A 71 -3.09 -1.07 5.63
N HIS A 72 -2.54 -1.92 6.49
CA HIS A 72 -1.48 -1.51 7.41
C HIS A 72 -0.24 -1.01 6.67
N ARG A 73 0.22 -1.74 5.64
CA ARG A 73 1.31 -1.29 4.74
C ARG A 73 1.01 0.08 4.13
N ASP A 74 -0.21 0.29 3.64
CA ASP A 74 -0.61 1.56 3.02
C ASP A 74 -0.65 2.71 4.02
N ASP A 75 -1.13 2.47 5.23
CA ASP A 75 -1.15 3.46 6.31
C ASP A 75 0.26 3.80 6.80
N GLU A 76 1.15 2.80 6.96
CA GLU A 76 2.56 3.03 7.27
C GLU A 76 3.25 3.85 6.16
N ALA A 77 3.06 3.48 4.90
CA ALA A 77 3.59 4.23 3.78
C ALA A 77 3.10 5.68 3.79
N ARG A 78 1.82 5.93 4.03
CA ARG A 78 1.27 7.29 4.11
C ARG A 78 1.79 8.06 5.31
N ALA A 79 2.02 7.40 6.45
CA ALA A 79 2.61 8.04 7.63
C ALA A 79 4.09 8.40 7.41
N THR A 80 4.85 7.56 6.70
CA THR A 80 6.26 7.79 6.39
C THR A 80 6.46 8.81 5.28
N PHE A 81 5.68 8.71 4.20
CA PHE A 81 5.92 9.47 2.97
C PHE A 81 4.94 10.63 2.77
N GLY A 82 3.81 10.73 3.49
CA GLY A 82 2.88 11.86 3.37
C GLY A 82 1.93 11.77 2.16
N PHE A 83 2.48 11.73 0.94
CA PHE A 83 1.73 11.73 -0.32
C PHE A 83 0.73 12.89 -0.46
N ASP A 84 1.09 14.08 0.04
CA ASP A 84 0.24 15.27 -0.06
C ASP A 84 0.24 15.79 -1.51
N PRO A 85 -0.86 15.63 -2.27
CA PRO A 85 -0.89 16.02 -3.68
C PRO A 85 -0.65 17.52 -3.90
N GLU A 86 -0.91 18.38 -2.92
CA GLU A 86 -0.71 19.83 -3.04
C GLU A 86 0.79 20.22 -3.13
N THR A 87 1.66 19.29 -2.75
CA THR A 87 3.12 19.45 -2.89
C THR A 87 3.62 19.16 -4.32
N GLY A 88 2.78 18.60 -5.20
CA GLY A 88 3.09 18.36 -6.61
C GLY A 88 4.30 17.43 -6.79
N ARG A 89 5.44 17.98 -7.22
CA ARG A 89 6.67 17.21 -7.49
C ARG A 89 7.18 16.41 -6.31
N GLN A 90 6.98 16.93 -5.09
CA GLN A 90 7.38 16.22 -3.87
C GLN A 90 6.55 14.96 -3.66
N ALA A 91 5.22 15.02 -3.81
CA ALA A 91 4.37 13.83 -3.77
C ALA A 91 4.79 12.74 -4.77
N LEU A 92 5.22 13.13 -5.97
CA LEU A 92 5.73 12.18 -6.96
C LEU A 92 7.11 11.63 -6.55
N GLY A 93 7.98 12.45 -5.96
CA GLY A 93 9.25 12.02 -5.38
C GLY A 93 9.07 11.03 -4.21
N GLU A 94 8.04 11.22 -3.39
CA GLU A 94 7.63 10.31 -2.32
C GLU A 94 7.19 8.95 -2.87
N LEU A 95 6.53 8.90 -4.03
CA LEU A 95 6.22 7.62 -4.69
C LEU A 95 7.46 6.88 -5.18
N VAL A 96 8.47 7.61 -5.67
CA VAL A 96 9.77 7.03 -6.03
C VAL A 96 10.46 6.46 -4.79
N ALA A 97 10.37 7.15 -3.64
CA ALA A 97 10.90 6.65 -2.38
C ALA A 97 10.14 5.41 -1.90
N LEU A 98 8.82 5.38 -2.01
CA LEU A 98 8.02 4.20 -1.72
C LEU A 98 8.40 3.01 -2.62
N ALA A 99 8.65 3.24 -3.92
CA ALA A 99 9.13 2.20 -4.84
C ALA A 99 10.46 1.61 -4.36
N ARG A 100 11.39 2.45 -3.90
CA ARG A 100 12.65 2.01 -3.30
C ARG A 100 12.42 1.25 -2.00
N PHE A 101 11.59 1.75 -1.11
CA PHE A 101 11.28 1.10 0.16
C PHE A 101 10.67 -0.30 -0.03
N ASN A 102 9.78 -0.45 -1.02
CA ASN A 102 9.16 -1.74 -1.34
C ASN A 102 10.19 -2.83 -1.67
N THR A 103 11.38 -2.47 -2.15
CA THR A 103 12.46 -3.45 -2.41
C THR A 103 13.00 -4.11 -1.13
N THR A 104 12.76 -3.50 0.04
CA THR A 104 13.17 -4.01 1.35
C THR A 104 12.14 -4.95 2.00
N ILE A 105 10.92 -4.98 1.46
CA ILE A 105 9.78 -5.78 1.98
C ILE A 105 9.20 -6.69 0.89
N ALA A 106 10.08 -7.41 0.19
CA ALA A 106 9.74 -8.21 -0.99
C ALA A 106 8.55 -9.15 -0.80
N GLY A 107 8.43 -9.80 0.35
CA GLY A 107 7.32 -10.72 0.61
C GLY A 107 5.96 -10.03 0.74
N VAL A 108 5.92 -8.75 1.14
CA VAL A 108 4.69 -7.95 1.13
C VAL A 108 4.34 -7.48 -0.28
N VAL A 109 5.35 -7.19 -1.12
CA VAL A 109 5.14 -6.89 -2.54
C VAL A 109 4.59 -8.12 -3.28
N GLU A 110 5.15 -9.30 -3.02
CA GLU A 110 4.64 -10.58 -3.51
C GLU A 110 3.18 -10.80 -3.10
N LEU A 111 2.87 -10.64 -1.81
CA LEU A 111 1.50 -10.70 -1.29
C LEU A 111 0.56 -9.74 -2.05
N PHE A 112 0.99 -8.50 -2.26
CA PHE A 112 0.20 -7.52 -3.01
C PHE A 112 -0.08 -8.00 -4.45
N CYS A 113 0.96 -8.43 -5.18
CA CYS A 113 0.81 -8.89 -6.56
C CYS A 113 -0.12 -10.08 -6.70
N VAL A 114 0.01 -11.09 -5.83
CA VAL A 114 -0.87 -12.27 -5.85
C VAL A 114 -2.30 -11.89 -5.54
N LEU A 115 -2.52 -11.16 -4.43
CA LEU A 115 -3.88 -10.82 -4.02
C LEU A 115 -4.56 -9.88 -5.02
N ALA A 116 -3.82 -8.96 -5.65
CA ALA A 116 -4.34 -8.10 -6.70
C ALA A 116 -4.87 -8.92 -7.90
N ALA A 117 -4.11 -9.92 -8.35
CA ALA A 117 -4.50 -10.78 -9.46
C ALA A 117 -5.72 -11.66 -9.12
N GLU A 118 -5.74 -12.29 -7.95
CA GLU A 118 -6.86 -13.12 -7.47
C GLU A 118 -8.16 -12.31 -7.28
N SER A 119 -8.02 -11.02 -6.95
CA SER A 119 -9.15 -10.13 -6.62
C SER A 119 -9.83 -9.48 -7.82
N THR A 120 -9.47 -9.84 -9.05
CA THR A 120 -10.08 -9.29 -10.28
C THR A 120 -11.56 -9.64 -10.41
N SER A 121 -11.99 -10.76 -9.85
CA SER A 121 -13.39 -11.18 -9.80
C SER A 121 -14.20 -10.34 -8.80
N PRO A 122 -15.37 -9.77 -9.19
CA PRO A 122 -16.27 -9.06 -8.26
C PRO A 122 -16.79 -9.90 -7.08
N ARG A 123 -16.63 -11.24 -7.15
CA ARG A 123 -17.02 -12.15 -6.06
C ARG A 123 -15.91 -12.37 -5.03
N HIS A 124 -14.69 -11.90 -5.30
CA HIS A 124 -13.57 -12.08 -4.38
C HIS A 124 -13.72 -11.14 -3.17
N PRO A 125 -13.50 -11.59 -1.92
CA PRO A 125 -13.65 -10.75 -0.72
C PRO A 125 -12.80 -9.47 -0.75
N ALA A 126 -11.63 -9.51 -1.41
CA ALA A 126 -10.74 -8.36 -1.51
C ALA A 126 -11.01 -7.45 -2.73
N HIS A 127 -11.99 -7.75 -3.59
CA HIS A 127 -12.26 -6.97 -4.81
C HIS A 127 -12.48 -5.48 -4.53
N GLN A 128 -13.36 -5.18 -3.56
CA GLN A 128 -13.68 -3.81 -3.20
C GLN A 128 -12.45 -3.06 -2.66
N TYR A 129 -11.60 -3.73 -1.88
CA TYR A 129 -10.36 -3.12 -1.37
C TYR A 129 -9.46 -2.65 -2.52
N PHE A 130 -9.22 -3.50 -3.54
CA PHE A 130 -8.38 -3.11 -4.68
C PHE A 130 -9.04 -2.03 -5.54
N GLN A 131 -10.36 -2.11 -5.74
CA GLN A 131 -11.10 -1.08 -6.46
C GLN A 131 -10.93 0.30 -5.80
N ASP A 132 -11.18 0.38 -4.49
CA ASP A 132 -11.05 1.61 -3.71
C ASP A 132 -9.61 2.12 -3.71
N ARG A 133 -8.65 1.21 -3.49
CA ARG A 133 -7.22 1.53 -3.53
C ARG A 133 -6.80 2.14 -4.86
N TYR A 134 -7.19 1.53 -5.97
CA TYR A 134 -6.83 2.02 -7.30
C TYR A 134 -7.43 3.38 -7.60
N VAL A 135 -8.67 3.64 -7.15
CA VAL A 135 -9.28 4.98 -7.23
C VAL A 135 -8.48 6.00 -6.40
N GLN A 136 -8.11 5.64 -5.16
CA GLN A 136 -7.36 6.54 -4.28
C GLN A 136 -5.97 6.88 -4.82
N VAL A 137 -5.21 5.88 -5.26
CA VAL A 137 -3.83 6.07 -5.77
C VAL A 137 -3.84 6.87 -7.07
N ARG A 138 -4.69 6.52 -8.05
CA ARG A 138 -4.80 7.31 -9.29
C ARG A 138 -5.26 8.73 -9.00
N GLY A 139 -6.22 8.91 -8.10
CA GLY A 139 -6.71 10.22 -7.71
C GLY A 139 -5.64 11.08 -7.04
N MET A 140 -4.79 10.51 -6.18
CA MET A 140 -3.67 11.22 -5.58
C MET A 140 -2.66 11.68 -6.64
N ILE A 141 -2.24 10.78 -7.54
CA ILE A 141 -1.27 11.10 -8.61
C ILE A 141 -1.85 12.15 -9.58
N SER A 142 -3.11 11.98 -9.99
CA SER A 142 -3.77 12.94 -10.89
C SER A 142 -3.86 14.34 -10.26
N ARG A 143 -4.19 14.43 -8.96
CA ARG A 143 -4.19 15.73 -8.24
C ARG A 143 -2.79 16.35 -8.18
N ALA A 144 -1.75 15.58 -7.86
CA ALA A 144 -0.37 16.08 -7.84
C ALA A 144 0.05 16.62 -9.21
N LEU A 145 -0.26 15.87 -10.28
CA LEU A 145 -0.01 16.30 -11.66
C LEU A 145 -0.84 17.53 -12.05
N THR A 146 -2.08 17.64 -11.58
CA THR A 146 -2.93 18.83 -11.80
C THR A 146 -2.30 20.08 -11.18
N VAL A 147 -1.80 19.98 -9.95
CA VAL A 147 -1.09 21.06 -9.26
C VAL A 147 0.16 21.48 -10.05
N MET A 148 0.93 20.51 -10.54
CA MET A 148 2.11 20.77 -11.37
C MET A 148 1.74 21.41 -12.73
N HIS A 149 0.64 20.98 -13.35
CA HIS A 149 0.12 21.58 -14.57
C HIS A 149 -0.21 23.07 -14.38
N GLN A 150 -0.92 23.40 -13.30
CA GLN A 150 -1.27 24.78 -12.96
C GLN A 150 -0.05 25.67 -12.70
N ARG A 151 1.06 25.07 -12.24
CA ARG A 151 2.35 25.76 -12.04
C ARG A 151 3.21 25.83 -13.32
N GLY A 152 2.75 25.27 -14.44
CA GLY A 152 3.48 25.27 -15.71
C GLY A 152 4.69 24.33 -15.74
N GLU A 153 4.68 23.29 -14.89
CA GLU A 153 5.81 22.39 -14.67
C GLU A 153 5.79 21.14 -15.57
N LEU A 154 4.65 20.85 -16.20
CA LEU A 154 4.47 19.72 -17.11
C LEU A 154 4.78 20.11 -18.57
N ARG A 155 5.14 19.10 -19.38
CA ARG A 155 5.19 19.25 -20.84
C ARG A 155 3.80 19.52 -21.41
N ASP A 156 3.78 20.16 -22.56
CA ASP A 156 2.54 20.42 -23.28
C ASP A 156 1.90 19.10 -23.74
N GLY A 157 0.57 19.01 -23.64
CA GLY A 157 -0.19 17.82 -24.04
C GLY A 157 -0.22 16.67 -23.02
N VAL A 158 0.32 16.85 -21.81
CA VAL A 158 0.16 15.86 -20.74
C VAL A 158 -1.28 15.88 -20.23
N ASP A 159 -2.01 14.80 -20.47
CA ASP A 159 -3.27 14.48 -19.80
C ASP A 159 -2.96 13.84 -18.43
N VAL A 160 -3.36 14.52 -17.36
CA VAL A 160 -3.02 14.16 -15.97
C VAL A 160 -3.68 12.85 -15.51
N ASP A 161 -4.90 12.57 -15.95
CA ASP A 161 -5.63 11.36 -15.56
C ASP A 161 -5.08 10.13 -16.30
N ILE A 162 -4.77 10.30 -17.60
CA ILE A 162 -4.10 9.26 -18.38
C ILE A 162 -2.69 8.99 -17.83
N ALA A 163 -1.93 10.04 -17.49
CA ALA A 163 -0.61 9.91 -16.90
C ALA A 163 -0.67 9.20 -15.55
N ALA A 164 -1.63 9.52 -14.69
CA ALA A 164 -1.85 8.83 -13.41
C ALA A 164 -2.17 7.34 -13.60
N SER A 165 -3.05 7.01 -14.55
CA SER A 165 -3.36 5.61 -14.86
C SER A 165 -2.13 4.86 -15.38
N ARG A 166 -1.31 5.49 -16.22
CA ARG A 166 -0.06 4.90 -16.76
C ARG A 166 0.97 4.70 -15.67
N ALA A 167 1.11 5.65 -14.73
CA ALA A 167 2.04 5.52 -13.60
C ALA A 167 1.73 4.27 -12.77
N VAL A 168 0.46 4.06 -12.43
CA VAL A 168 0.01 2.90 -11.66
C VAL A 168 0.23 1.60 -12.45
N ALA A 169 -0.13 1.57 -13.73
CA ALA A 169 0.04 0.39 -14.57
C ALA A 169 1.53 0.02 -14.75
N LEU A 170 2.39 1.01 -14.96
CA LEU A 170 3.83 0.84 -15.02
C LEU A 170 4.36 0.22 -13.72
N TRP A 171 3.99 0.80 -12.57
CA TRP A 171 4.49 0.34 -11.28
C TRP A 171 4.01 -1.07 -10.93
N ASP A 172 2.74 -1.40 -11.17
CA ASP A 172 2.24 -2.76 -10.96
C ASP A 172 3.00 -3.78 -11.82
N GLY A 173 3.25 -3.45 -13.09
CA GLY A 173 4.04 -4.31 -13.99
C GLY A 173 5.50 -4.46 -13.58
N LEU A 174 6.12 -3.38 -13.10
CA LEU A 174 7.50 -3.39 -12.60
C LEU A 174 7.65 -4.23 -11.33
N GLN A 175 6.68 -4.17 -10.41
CA GLN A 175 6.69 -5.01 -9.20
C GLN A 175 6.68 -6.50 -9.56
N ILE A 176 5.87 -6.91 -10.54
CA ILE A 176 5.85 -8.29 -11.02
C ILE A 176 7.20 -8.68 -11.60
N GLN A 177 7.76 -7.88 -12.52
CA GLN A 177 9.04 -8.18 -13.15
C GLN A 177 10.20 -8.22 -12.15
N TRP A 178 10.21 -7.30 -11.17
CA TRP A 178 11.19 -7.28 -10.10
C TRP A 178 11.14 -8.52 -9.21
N LEU A 179 9.97 -9.12 -9.00
CA LEU A 179 9.87 -10.39 -8.28
C LEU A 179 10.54 -11.55 -9.03
N TYR A 180 10.67 -11.47 -10.36
CA TYR A 180 11.43 -12.45 -11.16
C TYR A 180 12.93 -12.17 -11.18
N ASP A 181 13.33 -10.90 -11.30
CA ASP A 181 14.74 -10.50 -11.36
C ASP A 181 14.97 -9.19 -10.61
N ARG A 182 15.49 -9.31 -9.39
CA ARG A 182 15.72 -8.19 -8.47
C ARG A 182 17.00 -7.41 -8.77
N GLU A 183 17.92 -7.99 -9.53
CA GLU A 183 19.21 -7.38 -9.86
C GLU A 183 19.08 -6.52 -11.11
N VAL A 184 18.21 -6.91 -12.05
CA VAL A 184 18.01 -6.21 -13.32
C VAL A 184 16.96 -5.11 -13.22
N VAL A 185 15.86 -5.35 -12.51
CA VAL A 185 14.71 -4.41 -12.50
C VAL A 185 14.83 -3.39 -11.37
N ASP A 186 15.26 -2.16 -11.69
CA ASP A 186 15.23 -1.04 -10.74
C ASP A 186 13.88 -0.31 -10.79
N THR A 187 12.91 -0.80 -10.00
CA THR A 187 11.55 -0.24 -9.94
C THR A 187 11.53 1.25 -9.59
N ALA A 188 12.40 1.71 -8.70
CA ALA A 188 12.44 3.11 -8.27
C ALA A 188 12.98 4.02 -9.38
N SER A 189 14.01 3.58 -10.10
CA SER A 189 14.54 4.32 -11.23
C SER A 189 13.56 4.40 -12.40
N GLU A 190 12.87 3.32 -12.72
CA GLU A 190 11.86 3.31 -13.79
C GLU A 190 10.67 4.23 -13.47
N VAL A 191 10.16 4.19 -12.24
CA VAL A 191 9.10 5.12 -11.79
C VAL A 191 9.58 6.57 -11.82
N ARG A 192 10.82 6.84 -11.40
CA ARG A 192 11.43 8.18 -11.49
C ARG A 192 11.50 8.66 -12.93
N LEU A 193 12.02 7.83 -13.84
CA LEU A 193 12.16 8.16 -15.26
C LEU A 193 10.81 8.45 -15.91
N PHE A 194 9.77 7.68 -15.57
CA PHE A 194 8.41 7.94 -16.04
C PHE A 194 7.95 9.35 -15.64
N PHE A 195 8.05 9.72 -14.35
CA PHE A 195 7.61 11.03 -13.88
C PHE A 195 8.49 12.17 -14.41
N THR A 196 9.82 12.02 -14.46
CA THR A 196 10.73 12.98 -15.10
C THR A 196 10.35 13.19 -16.56
N GLY A 197 9.96 12.13 -17.26
CA GLY A 197 9.45 12.21 -18.62
C GLY A 197 8.17 13.05 -18.77
N LEU A 198 7.44 13.40 -17.71
CA LEU A 198 6.27 14.29 -17.80
C LEU A 198 6.64 15.77 -17.63
N LEU A 199 7.83 16.06 -17.14
CA LEU A 199 8.27 17.40 -16.75
C LEU A 199 8.74 18.23 -17.95
N ARG A 200 8.48 19.54 -17.89
CA ARG A 200 9.07 20.51 -18.81
C ARG A 200 10.59 20.57 -18.63
N GLU A 201 11.30 20.95 -19.68
CA GLU A 201 12.75 21.12 -19.63
C GLU A 201 13.17 22.06 -18.50
N GLY A 202 14.22 21.68 -17.75
CA GLY A 202 14.71 22.41 -16.59
C GLY A 202 13.92 22.21 -15.29
N VAL A 203 12.83 21.43 -15.30
CA VAL A 203 12.08 21.06 -14.09
C VAL A 203 12.53 19.67 -13.63
N GLU A 204 12.88 19.56 -12.35
CA GLU A 204 13.31 18.31 -11.71
C GLU A 204 12.30 17.85 -10.65
N LEU A 205 12.19 16.52 -10.48
CA LEU A 205 11.47 15.95 -9.34
C LEU A 205 12.14 16.36 -8.04
N SER A 206 11.34 16.67 -7.03
CA SER A 206 11.88 16.93 -5.70
C SER A 206 12.39 15.62 -5.09
N PRO A 207 13.50 15.65 -4.34
CA PRO A 207 13.88 14.51 -3.52
C PRO A 207 12.80 14.24 -2.47
N PRO A 208 12.67 12.98 -2.00
CA PRO A 208 11.79 12.68 -0.88
C PRO A 208 12.27 13.39 0.39
N THR A 209 11.33 13.68 1.29
CA THR A 209 11.60 14.36 2.56
C THR A 209 12.20 13.43 3.62
N VAL A 210 12.13 12.11 3.41
CA VAL A 210 12.53 11.05 4.34
C VAL A 210 13.46 10.06 3.64
#